data_AF-A0A6M3KYH9-F1
#
_entry.id   AF-A0A6M3KYH9-F1
#
_cell.length_a   1.000
_cell.length_b   1.000
_cell.length_c   1.000
_cell.angle_alpha   90.00
_cell.angle_beta   90.00
_cell.angle_gamma   90.00
#
_symmetry.space_group_name_H-M   'P 1'
#
loop_
_entity.id
_entity.type
_entity.pdbx_description
1 polymer ?
#
loop_
_entity_poly.entity_id
_entity_poly.type
_entity_poly.pdbx_seq_one_letter_code
_entity_poly.pdbx_strand_id
1 'polypeptide(L)'
;MNTINLDSYDKAAFTDVKKGSPGLQKLEESGATQNAAFPHLMEDVYGSLYKYDPQIKEEVEPGFTPNKKIMEQLMQMREYNELREFTCLQEFESATGVQAFSEQLIQNLPEEIKDRMDQLAKAQEAYNNLLESENPSPKLIAGTKQTLQEYSQATDELMDNSEFEMHKIVREAIQKGAEEAKDVSQFLNTFGSEPGQLCQLPMDEKIKIAQNIKDNPKLKRIAEIAGRFQRLALHYQSIKTKHGMDEIVDITCGNDLNRIVPTELVLMDDPDLDILFYQKYSERKLLQLEMEGKEPKAKGP
;
A
#
# COMPACT_ATOMS: atom_id res chain seq x y z
N MET A 1 16.97 4.23 -18.20
CA MET A 1 15.70 4.98 -18.15
C MET A 1 15.06 4.95 -16.74
N ASN A 2 14.36 3.89 -16.31
CA ASN A 2 13.74 3.85 -14.97
C ASN A 2 14.74 3.92 -13.79
N THR A 3 14.34 4.56 -12.69
CA THR A 3 15.12 4.68 -11.45
C THR A 3 14.88 3.52 -10.48
N ILE A 4 13.72 2.88 -10.55
CA ILE A 4 13.42 1.65 -9.81
C ILE A 4 13.85 0.42 -10.62
N ASN A 5 14.26 -0.63 -9.91
CA ASN A 5 14.55 -1.93 -10.52
C ASN A 5 13.25 -2.66 -10.92
N LEU A 6 12.78 -2.40 -12.14
CA LEU A 6 11.60 -3.03 -12.74
C LEU A 6 11.98 -4.21 -13.64
N ASP A 7 11.33 -5.35 -13.42
CA ASP A 7 11.43 -6.50 -14.32
C ASP A 7 10.37 -6.43 -15.45
N SER A 8 10.35 -7.45 -16.31
CA SER A 8 9.41 -7.50 -17.43
C SER A 8 7.95 -7.65 -16.99
N TYR A 9 7.69 -8.29 -15.84
CA TYR A 9 6.34 -8.50 -15.32
C TYR A 9 5.80 -7.21 -14.70
N ASP A 10 6.62 -6.49 -13.93
CA ASP A 10 6.26 -5.19 -13.37
C ASP A 10 5.82 -4.20 -14.48
N LYS A 11 6.59 -4.16 -15.57
CA LYS A 11 6.31 -3.30 -16.73
C LYS A 11 5.06 -3.73 -17.48
N ALA A 12 4.84 -5.03 -17.64
CA ALA A 12 3.65 -5.57 -18.28
C ALA A 12 2.39 -5.23 -17.46
N ALA A 13 2.43 -5.41 -16.14
CA ALA A 13 1.32 -5.08 -15.24
C ALA A 13 0.92 -3.60 -15.36
N PHE A 14 1.89 -2.68 -15.30
CA PHE A 14 1.57 -1.25 -15.47
C PHE A 14 0.98 -0.95 -16.85
N THR A 15 1.55 -1.55 -17.90
CA THR A 15 1.10 -1.37 -19.27
C THR A 15 -0.35 -1.83 -19.45
N ASP A 16 -0.72 -2.96 -18.89
CA ASP A 16 -2.07 -3.52 -19.02
C ASP A 16 -3.09 -2.70 -18.23
N VAL A 17 -2.75 -2.27 -17.02
CA VAL A 17 -3.60 -1.33 -16.26
C VAL A 17 -3.76 0.00 -16.99
N LYS A 18 -2.67 0.53 -17.56
CA LYS A 18 -2.68 1.79 -18.30
C LYS A 18 -3.58 1.70 -19.54
N LYS A 19 -3.60 0.58 -20.26
CA LYS A 19 -4.52 0.37 -21.40
C LYS A 19 -6.00 0.51 -21.00
N GLY A 20 -6.36 0.01 -19.82
CA GLY A 20 -7.72 0.09 -19.29
C GLY A 20 -8.10 1.43 -18.66
N SER A 21 -7.13 2.33 -18.42
CA SER A 21 -7.35 3.61 -17.72
C SER A 21 -7.12 4.83 -18.61
N PRO A 22 -8.20 5.42 -19.18
CA PRO A 22 -8.10 6.67 -19.93
C PRO A 22 -7.56 7.85 -19.10
N GLY A 23 -7.75 7.81 -17.77
CA GLY A 23 -7.23 8.84 -16.87
C GLY A 23 -5.70 8.82 -16.81
N LEU A 24 -5.10 7.63 -16.65
CA LEU A 24 -3.65 7.46 -16.66
C LEU A 24 -3.03 7.80 -18.02
N GLN A 25 -3.66 7.41 -19.12
CA GLN A 25 -3.17 7.73 -20.47
C GLN A 25 -3.10 9.24 -20.71
N LYS A 26 -4.18 9.97 -20.40
CA LYS A 26 -4.20 11.43 -20.51
C LYS A 26 -3.18 12.10 -19.60
N LEU A 27 -3.00 11.57 -18.39
CA LEU A 27 -2.03 12.09 -17.45
C LEU A 27 -0.59 11.90 -17.95
N GLU A 28 -0.27 10.72 -18.47
CA GLU A 28 1.02 10.45 -19.11
C GLU A 28 1.28 11.37 -20.30
N GLU A 29 0.29 11.53 -21.20
CA GLU A 29 0.40 12.43 -22.36
C GLU A 29 0.64 13.89 -21.94
N SER A 30 -0.15 14.40 -20.98
CA SER A 30 -0.03 15.78 -20.49
C SER A 30 1.21 16.03 -19.62
N GLY A 31 1.75 15.00 -19.00
CA GLY A 31 3.01 15.06 -18.27
C GLY A 31 4.22 14.97 -19.19
N ALA A 32 4.16 14.12 -20.22
CA ALA A 32 5.21 13.97 -21.23
C ALA A 32 5.45 15.25 -22.03
N THR A 33 4.43 16.10 -22.22
CA THR A 33 4.59 17.42 -22.85
C THR A 33 5.31 18.43 -21.96
N GLN A 34 5.23 18.28 -20.64
CA GLN A 34 5.88 19.16 -19.67
C GLN A 34 7.29 18.68 -19.31
N ASN A 35 7.51 17.36 -19.29
CA ASN A 35 8.80 16.74 -19.01
C ASN A 35 8.88 15.38 -19.71
N ALA A 36 9.81 15.24 -20.66
CA ALA A 36 10.02 13.99 -21.38
C ALA A 36 10.33 12.77 -20.48
N ALA A 37 10.92 12.97 -19.30
CA ALA A 37 11.21 11.90 -18.34
C ALA A 37 10.00 11.52 -17.44
N PHE A 38 8.86 12.21 -17.56
CA PHE A 38 7.69 12.01 -16.70
C PHE A 38 7.04 10.61 -16.83
N PRO A 39 6.87 10.02 -18.03
CA PRO A 39 6.35 8.66 -18.14
C PRO A 39 7.15 7.62 -17.33
N HIS A 40 8.48 7.77 -17.32
CA HIS A 40 9.35 6.91 -16.52
C HIS A 40 9.19 7.11 -15.01
N LEU A 41 8.89 8.33 -14.56
CA LEU A 41 8.54 8.59 -13.16
C LEU A 41 7.24 7.89 -12.78
N MET A 42 6.21 7.91 -13.65
CA MET A 42 4.96 7.18 -13.38
C MET A 42 5.21 5.67 -13.24
N GLU A 43 6.03 5.10 -14.12
CA GLU A 43 6.45 3.69 -14.04
C GLU A 43 7.23 3.39 -12.75
N ASP A 44 8.13 4.29 -12.34
CA ASP A 44 8.90 4.17 -11.11
C ASP A 44 8.00 4.20 -9.87
N VAL A 45 7.05 5.14 -9.81
CA VAL A 45 6.07 5.22 -8.71
C VAL A 45 5.20 3.96 -8.69
N TYR A 46 4.70 3.52 -9.85
CA TYR A 46 3.91 2.29 -9.92
C TYR A 46 4.69 1.08 -9.40
N GLY A 47 5.91 0.88 -9.90
CA GLY A 47 6.75 -0.22 -9.46
C GLY A 47 7.09 -0.14 -7.97
N SER A 48 7.27 1.05 -7.42
CA SER A 48 7.51 1.23 -5.99
C SER A 48 6.31 0.83 -5.13
N LEU A 49 5.09 1.00 -5.62
CA LEU A 49 3.86 0.63 -4.91
C LEU A 49 3.48 -0.84 -5.11
N TYR A 50 3.61 -1.32 -6.35
CA TYR A 50 3.17 -2.66 -6.75
C TYR A 50 4.16 -3.76 -6.37
N LYS A 51 5.47 -3.55 -6.59
CA LYS A 51 6.48 -4.59 -6.44
C LYS A 51 6.62 -5.04 -4.98
N TYR A 52 6.90 -6.32 -4.76
CA TYR A 52 7.09 -6.88 -3.42
C TYR A 52 8.28 -6.28 -2.64
N ASP A 53 9.39 -6.00 -3.31
CA ASP A 53 10.58 -5.36 -2.72
C ASP A 53 11.20 -4.37 -3.73
N PRO A 54 10.72 -3.12 -3.78
CA PRO A 54 11.23 -2.11 -4.70
C PRO A 54 12.59 -1.61 -4.23
N GLN A 55 13.54 -1.56 -5.17
CA GLN A 55 14.88 -1.06 -4.92
C GLN A 55 15.22 0.05 -5.92
N ILE A 56 15.72 1.16 -5.40
CA ILE A 56 16.25 2.26 -6.21
C ILE A 56 17.61 1.83 -6.77
N LYS A 57 17.85 2.10 -8.06
CA LYS A 57 19.14 1.80 -8.69
C LYS A 57 20.24 2.70 -8.14
N GLU A 58 21.41 2.12 -7.91
CA GLU A 58 22.61 2.85 -7.48
C GLU A 58 23.00 3.90 -8.51
N GLU A 59 23.12 3.50 -9.78
CA GLU A 59 23.42 4.37 -10.90
C GLU A 59 22.21 4.56 -11.81
N VAL A 60 21.94 5.81 -12.16
CA VAL A 60 20.90 6.21 -13.12
C VAL A 60 21.53 7.14 -14.15
N GLU A 61 21.00 7.14 -15.37
CA GLU A 61 21.45 8.10 -16.37
C GLU A 61 21.16 9.52 -15.88
N PRO A 62 22.01 10.52 -16.18
CA PRO A 62 21.83 11.90 -15.73
C PRO A 62 20.41 12.42 -15.93
N GLY A 63 19.83 12.11 -17.11
CA GLY A 63 18.41 12.19 -17.50
C GLY A 63 17.38 12.06 -16.38
N PHE A 64 17.59 11.07 -15.52
CA PHE A 64 16.61 10.59 -14.55
C PHE A 64 17.04 10.85 -13.10
N THR A 65 18.12 11.60 -12.89
CA THR A 65 18.57 12.02 -11.54
C THR A 65 17.47 12.78 -10.79
N PRO A 66 16.70 13.70 -11.41
CA PRO A 66 15.56 14.35 -10.75
C PRO A 66 14.49 13.35 -10.30
N ASN A 67 14.17 12.35 -11.12
CA ASN A 67 13.22 11.29 -10.77
C ASN A 67 13.73 10.48 -9.58
N LYS A 68 15.04 10.18 -9.56
CA LYS A 68 15.67 9.43 -8.46
C LYS A 68 15.54 10.20 -7.15
N LYS A 69 15.82 11.51 -7.12
CA LYS A 69 15.62 12.36 -5.92
C LYS A 69 14.17 12.32 -5.42
N ILE A 70 13.20 12.43 -6.34
CA ILE A 70 11.77 12.35 -5.99
C ILE A 70 11.44 10.97 -5.37
N MET A 71 11.94 9.88 -5.96
CA MET A 71 11.71 8.52 -5.47
C MET A 71 12.39 8.25 -4.12
N GLU A 72 13.62 8.74 -3.91
CA GLU A 72 14.34 8.65 -2.64
C GLU A 72 13.59 9.37 -1.52
N GLN A 73 13.07 10.58 -1.79
CA GLN A 73 12.24 11.30 -0.84
C GLN A 73 10.93 10.56 -0.58
N LEU A 74 10.23 10.14 -1.63
CA LEU A 74 8.94 9.44 -1.54
C LEU A 74 9.04 8.17 -0.69
N MET A 75 10.01 7.30 -0.96
CA MET A 75 10.15 6.00 -0.31
C MET A 75 10.54 6.09 1.18
N GLN A 76 11.05 7.24 1.62
CA GLN A 76 11.34 7.52 3.03
C GLN A 76 10.12 8.01 3.82
N MET A 77 9.02 8.38 3.14
CA MET A 77 7.84 8.94 3.81
C MET A 77 7.00 7.87 4.51
N ARG A 78 6.36 8.24 5.63
CA ARG A 78 5.44 7.33 6.34
C ARG A 78 4.19 7.07 5.50
N GLU A 79 3.68 8.12 4.85
CA GLU A 79 2.50 8.10 3.99
C GLU A 79 2.68 7.13 2.81
N TYR A 80 3.90 7.03 2.27
CA TYR A 80 4.25 6.03 1.27
C TYR A 80 4.14 4.61 1.82
N ASN A 81 4.70 4.35 3.01
CA ASN A 81 4.63 3.03 3.64
C ASN A 81 3.17 2.64 3.95
N GLU A 82 2.36 3.58 4.44
CA GLU A 82 0.92 3.38 4.66
C GLU A 82 0.18 3.07 3.36
N LEU A 83 0.51 3.75 2.24
CA LEU A 83 -0.04 3.43 0.92
C LEU A 83 0.39 2.03 0.46
N ARG A 84 1.63 1.65 0.75
CA ARG A 84 2.22 0.39 0.32
C ARG A 84 1.60 -0.85 0.96
N GLU A 85 1.12 -0.72 2.20
CA GLU A 85 0.43 -1.80 2.92
C GLU A 85 -0.75 -2.40 2.13
N PHE A 86 -1.41 -1.61 1.27
CA PHE A 86 -2.57 -2.07 0.49
C PHE A 86 -2.36 -2.02 -1.03
N THR A 87 -1.20 -1.56 -1.52
CA THR A 87 -0.89 -1.52 -2.96
C THR A 87 0.07 -2.64 -3.39
N CYS A 88 0.85 -3.20 -2.46
CA CYS A 88 1.78 -4.30 -2.75
C CYS A 88 1.06 -5.50 -3.39
N LEU A 89 1.48 -5.87 -4.60
CA LEU A 89 0.89 -6.91 -5.45
C LEU A 89 -0.58 -6.66 -5.85
N GLN A 90 -1.07 -5.43 -5.68
CA GLN A 90 -2.42 -4.99 -6.06
C GLN A 90 -2.33 -4.03 -7.24
N GLU A 91 -2.56 -4.54 -8.44
CA GLU A 91 -2.40 -3.78 -9.70
C GLU A 91 -3.28 -2.53 -9.77
N PHE A 92 -4.54 -2.65 -9.34
CA PHE A 92 -5.55 -1.59 -9.42
C PHE A 92 -5.32 -0.49 -8.39
N GLU A 93 -5.09 -0.86 -7.13
CA GLU A 93 -4.82 0.04 -6.02
C GLU A 93 -3.54 0.84 -6.29
N SER A 94 -2.49 0.16 -6.77
CA SER A 94 -1.21 0.80 -7.16
C SER A 94 -1.44 1.84 -8.25
N ALA A 95 -2.19 1.50 -9.29
CA ALA A 95 -2.47 2.42 -10.40
C ALA A 95 -3.32 3.62 -9.98
N THR A 96 -4.27 3.43 -9.08
CA THR A 96 -5.07 4.53 -8.52
C THR A 96 -4.18 5.49 -7.72
N GLY A 97 -3.29 4.94 -6.89
CA GLY A 97 -2.30 5.73 -6.15
C GLY A 97 -1.38 6.52 -7.07
N VAL A 98 -0.86 5.89 -8.13
CA VAL A 98 -0.01 6.54 -9.14
C VAL A 98 -0.75 7.67 -9.82
N GLN A 99 -2.00 7.47 -10.25
CA GLN A 99 -2.78 8.48 -10.95
C GLN A 99 -2.95 9.73 -10.09
N ALA A 100 -3.39 9.57 -8.84
CA ALA A 100 -3.63 10.66 -7.92
C ALA A 100 -2.34 11.36 -7.48
N PHE A 101 -1.27 10.60 -7.17
CA PHE A 101 0.05 11.13 -6.88
C PHE A 101 0.60 11.97 -8.04
N SER A 102 0.59 11.40 -9.24
CA SER A 102 1.14 12.01 -10.45
C SER A 102 0.39 13.28 -10.85
N GLU A 103 -0.93 13.27 -10.72
CA GLU A 103 -1.78 14.44 -10.97
C GLU A 103 -1.44 15.59 -10.00
N GLN A 104 -1.27 15.30 -8.72
CA GLN A 104 -0.85 16.32 -7.74
C GLN A 104 0.57 16.80 -7.92
N LEU A 105 1.50 15.90 -8.22
CA LEU A 105 2.89 16.25 -8.39
C LEU A 105 3.06 17.24 -9.55
N ILE A 106 2.48 16.96 -10.73
CA ILE A 106 2.56 17.86 -11.88
C ILE A 106 1.90 19.22 -11.58
N GLN A 107 0.74 19.23 -10.92
CA GLN A 107 0.01 20.47 -10.66
C GLN A 107 0.78 21.43 -9.75
N ASN A 108 1.55 20.89 -8.80
CA ASN A 108 2.21 21.66 -7.76
C ASN A 108 3.72 21.84 -7.98
N LEU A 109 4.32 21.15 -8.96
CA LEU A 109 5.73 21.34 -9.28
C LEU A 109 5.98 22.79 -9.78
N PRO A 110 7.01 23.49 -9.30
CA PRO A 110 7.39 24.79 -9.84
C PRO A 110 7.74 24.69 -11.33
N GLU A 111 7.27 25.65 -12.14
CA GLU A 111 7.54 25.68 -13.59
C GLU A 111 9.04 25.71 -13.91
N GLU A 112 9.84 26.42 -13.11
CA GLU A 112 11.30 26.46 -13.26
C GLU A 112 11.94 25.07 -13.14
N ILE A 113 11.42 24.22 -12.24
CA ILE A 113 11.91 22.84 -12.05
C ILE A 113 11.43 21.97 -13.22
N LYS A 114 10.18 22.13 -13.67
CA LYS A 114 9.65 21.39 -14.84
C LYS A 114 10.49 21.64 -16.09
N ASP A 115 10.73 22.91 -16.42
CA ASP A 115 11.50 23.32 -17.60
C ASP A 115 12.92 22.75 -17.57
N ARG A 116 13.56 22.76 -16.39
CA ARG A 116 14.91 22.24 -16.22
C ARG A 116 14.98 20.73 -16.30
N MET A 117 14.01 20.02 -15.72
CA MET A 117 13.88 18.56 -15.86
C MET A 117 13.67 18.18 -17.34
N ASP A 118 12.85 18.92 -18.08
CA ASP A 118 12.59 18.68 -19.50
C ASP A 118 13.82 18.94 -20.39
N GLN A 119 14.55 20.03 -20.16
CA GLN A 119 15.80 20.31 -20.87
C GLN A 119 16.82 19.19 -20.66
N LEU A 120 16.93 18.71 -19.42
CA LEU A 120 17.83 17.63 -19.07
C LEU A 120 17.41 16.32 -19.72
N ALA A 121 16.11 15.97 -19.69
CA ALA A 121 15.59 14.78 -20.34
C ALA A 121 15.84 14.79 -21.86
N LYS A 122 15.59 15.93 -22.53
CA LYS A 122 15.89 16.11 -23.95
C LYS A 122 17.39 16.02 -24.26
N ALA A 123 18.24 16.57 -23.40
CA ALA A 123 19.69 16.45 -23.53
C ALA A 123 20.15 14.98 -23.40
N GLN A 124 19.54 14.20 -22.49
CA GLN A 124 19.79 12.77 -22.34
C GLN A 124 19.37 12.00 -23.60
N GLU A 125 18.18 12.26 -24.14
CA GLU A 125 17.73 11.62 -25.38
C GLU A 125 18.66 11.93 -26.56
N ALA A 126 19.07 13.19 -26.70
CA ALA A 126 20.03 13.58 -27.73
C ALA A 126 21.38 12.86 -27.55
N TYR A 127 21.84 12.68 -26.31
CA TYR A 127 23.05 11.92 -26.01
C TYR A 127 22.90 10.43 -26.34
N ASN A 128 21.78 9.80 -25.98
CA ASN A 128 21.51 8.39 -26.27
C ASN A 128 21.41 8.14 -27.79
N ASN A 129 20.70 9.01 -28.52
CA ASN A 129 20.60 8.93 -29.99
C ASN A 129 21.96 9.08 -30.68
N LEU A 130 22.87 9.90 -30.13
CA LEU A 130 24.23 10.03 -30.66
C LEU A 130 25.07 8.77 -30.42
N LEU A 131 24.90 8.11 -29.27
CA LEU A 131 25.59 6.85 -28.97
C LEU A 131 25.14 5.69 -29.86
N GLU A 132 23.87 5.69 -30.27
CA GLU A 132 23.29 4.67 -31.16
C GLU A 132 23.64 4.87 -32.65
N SER A 133 24.23 6.02 -33.01
CA SER A 133 24.64 6.32 -34.39
C SER A 133 25.82 5.42 -34.85
N GLU A 134 25.85 5.02 -36.13
CA GLU A 134 26.88 4.10 -36.68
C GLU A 134 28.31 4.70 -36.73
N ASN A 135 28.48 6.02 -36.68
CA ASN A 135 29.80 6.68 -36.66
C ASN A 135 29.77 8.01 -35.88
N PRO A 136 29.69 7.97 -34.54
CA PRO A 136 29.62 9.17 -33.75
C PRO A 136 31.02 9.76 -33.58
N SER A 137 31.16 11.04 -33.93
CA SER A 137 32.45 11.71 -33.76
C SER A 137 32.78 11.87 -32.27
N PRO A 138 33.97 11.43 -31.80
CA PRO A 138 34.31 11.44 -30.36
C PRO A 138 34.25 12.81 -29.71
N LYS A 139 34.51 13.87 -30.48
CA LYS A 139 34.42 15.27 -30.03
C LYS A 139 32.98 15.70 -29.76
N LEU A 140 32.01 15.28 -30.59
CA LEU A 140 30.60 15.58 -30.37
C LEU A 140 30.09 14.84 -29.13
N ILE A 141 30.44 13.56 -28.95
CA ILE A 141 30.05 12.79 -27.75
C ILE A 141 30.59 13.46 -26.48
N ALA A 142 31.84 13.89 -26.49
CA ALA A 142 32.44 14.57 -25.33
C ALA A 142 31.74 15.90 -25.04
N GLY A 143 31.43 16.69 -26.08
CA GLY A 143 30.70 17.95 -25.93
C GLY A 143 29.29 17.77 -25.39
N THR A 144 28.52 16.81 -25.94
CA THR A 144 27.16 16.54 -25.45
C THR A 144 27.13 15.94 -24.05
N LYS A 145 28.14 15.14 -23.70
CA LYS A 145 28.31 14.65 -22.32
C LYS A 145 28.60 15.80 -21.34
N GLN A 146 29.41 16.77 -21.73
CA GLN A 146 29.67 17.95 -20.89
C GLN A 146 28.41 18.79 -20.69
N THR A 147 27.67 19.08 -21.76
CA THR A 147 26.41 19.82 -21.62
C THR A 147 25.40 19.06 -20.76
N LEU A 148 25.33 17.74 -20.89
CA LEU A 148 24.47 16.89 -20.06
C LEU A 148 24.85 16.98 -18.57
N GLN A 149 26.15 16.99 -18.26
CA GLN A 149 26.64 17.16 -16.90
C GLN A 149 26.38 18.57 -16.34
N GLU A 150 26.48 19.61 -17.16
CA GLU A 150 26.15 20.97 -16.77
C GLU A 150 24.65 21.11 -16.44
N TYR A 151 23.78 20.53 -17.28
CA TYR A 151 22.34 20.50 -17.01
C TYR A 151 21.99 19.67 -15.78
N SER A 152 22.67 18.54 -15.55
CA SER A 152 22.45 17.72 -14.35
C SER A 152 22.89 18.46 -13.09
N GLN A 153 24.04 19.12 -13.09
CA GLN A 153 24.50 19.89 -11.92
C GLN A 153 23.56 21.06 -11.63
N ALA A 154 23.13 21.81 -12.66
CA ALA A 154 22.22 22.93 -12.47
C ALA A 154 20.83 22.51 -11.96
N THR A 155 20.30 21.38 -12.44
CA THR A 155 19.04 20.83 -11.90
C THR A 155 19.20 20.34 -10.47
N ASP A 156 20.31 19.67 -10.17
CA ASP A 156 20.59 19.17 -8.82
C ASP A 156 20.68 20.31 -7.82
N GLU A 157 21.42 21.39 -8.13
CA GLU A 157 21.52 22.58 -7.28
C GLU A 157 20.15 23.25 -7.06
N LEU A 158 19.31 23.33 -8.09
CA LEU A 158 17.96 23.89 -7.96
C LEU A 158 17.06 23.04 -7.05
N MET A 159 17.09 21.71 -7.22
CA MET A 159 16.31 20.81 -6.37
C MET A 159 16.80 20.83 -4.92
N ASP A 160 18.11 21.00 -4.69
CA ASP A 160 18.68 21.09 -3.35
C ASP A 160 18.33 22.44 -2.68
N ASN A 161 18.34 23.54 -3.43
CA ASN A 161 17.88 24.84 -2.93
C ASN A 161 16.39 24.85 -2.58
N SER A 162 15.58 24.10 -3.34
CA SER A 162 14.13 23.94 -3.12
C SER A 162 13.78 22.64 -2.38
N GLU A 163 14.71 22.03 -1.63
CA GLU A 163 14.51 20.71 -1.01
C GLU A 163 13.26 20.65 -0.13
N PHE A 164 13.05 21.68 0.70
CA PHE A 164 11.89 21.75 1.59
C PHE A 164 10.56 21.87 0.83
N GLU A 165 10.53 22.65 -0.26
CA GLU A 165 9.33 22.81 -1.08
C GLU A 165 9.03 21.52 -1.84
N MET A 166 10.05 20.87 -2.42
CA MET A 166 9.93 19.58 -3.08
C MET A 166 9.42 18.51 -2.11
N HIS A 167 10.00 18.42 -0.91
CA HIS A 167 9.55 17.48 0.11
C HIS A 167 8.08 17.74 0.47
N LYS A 168 7.66 19.00 0.60
CA LYS A 168 6.26 19.34 0.90
C LYS A 168 5.34 18.93 -0.25
N ILE A 169 5.69 19.22 -1.49
CA ILE A 169 4.91 18.87 -2.68
C ILE A 169 4.76 17.34 -2.81
N VAL A 170 5.86 16.60 -2.65
CA VAL A 170 5.85 15.13 -2.70
C VAL A 170 4.98 14.56 -1.57
N ARG A 171 5.06 15.12 -0.36
CA ARG A 171 4.21 14.73 0.78
C ARG A 171 2.72 14.96 0.50
N GLU A 172 2.36 16.14 0.00
CA GLU A 172 0.97 16.46 -0.34
C GLU A 172 0.45 15.54 -1.47
N ALA A 173 1.29 15.25 -2.46
CA ALA A 173 0.95 14.34 -3.55
C ALA A 173 0.72 12.91 -3.07
N ILE A 174 1.58 12.37 -2.20
CA ILE A 174 1.42 11.00 -1.68
C ILE A 174 0.24 10.89 -0.72
N GLN A 175 -0.03 11.93 0.07
CA GLN A 175 -1.19 11.96 0.95
C GLN A 175 -2.49 11.89 0.14
N LYS A 176 -2.60 12.69 -0.92
CA LYS A 176 -3.77 12.64 -1.82
C LYS A 176 -3.84 11.31 -2.58
N GLY A 177 -2.71 10.76 -3.00
CA GLY A 177 -2.61 9.41 -3.56
C GLY A 177 -3.18 8.35 -2.63
N ALA A 178 -2.82 8.42 -1.34
CA ALA A 178 -3.29 7.49 -0.33
C ALA A 178 -4.77 7.65 -0.01
N GLU A 179 -5.28 8.88 0.05
CA GLU A 179 -6.71 9.16 0.26
C GLU A 179 -7.57 8.62 -0.89
N GLU A 180 -7.21 8.91 -2.14
CA GLU A 180 -7.97 8.44 -3.31
C GLU A 180 -7.91 6.92 -3.45
N ALA A 181 -6.74 6.30 -3.26
CA ALA A 181 -6.61 4.85 -3.33
C ALA A 181 -7.40 4.13 -2.22
N LYS A 182 -7.43 4.68 -1.00
CA LYS A 182 -8.26 4.17 0.12
C LYS A 182 -9.75 4.29 -0.18
N ASP A 183 -10.20 5.45 -0.67
CA ASP A 183 -11.61 5.70 -0.98
C ASP A 183 -12.14 4.72 -2.04
N VAL A 184 -11.38 4.51 -3.12
CA VAL A 184 -11.77 3.62 -4.21
C VAL A 184 -11.71 2.15 -3.77
N SER A 185 -10.65 1.74 -3.06
CA SER A 185 -10.54 0.37 -2.56
C SER A 185 -11.65 0.04 -1.56
N GLN A 186 -11.98 0.95 -0.63
CA GLN A 186 -13.07 0.76 0.31
C GLN A 186 -14.42 0.57 -0.39
N PHE A 187 -14.67 1.33 -1.47
CA PHE A 187 -15.88 1.12 -2.27
C PHE A 187 -15.90 -0.25 -2.92
N LEU A 188 -14.83 -0.66 -3.61
CA LEU A 188 -14.77 -1.96 -4.29
C LEU A 188 -14.93 -3.13 -3.31
N ASN A 189 -14.32 -3.02 -2.13
CA ASN A 189 -14.47 -4.01 -1.05
C ASN A 189 -15.90 -4.10 -0.51
N THR A 190 -16.68 -3.01 -0.55
CA THR A 190 -18.10 -3.03 -0.18
C THR A 190 -18.93 -3.88 -1.14
N PHE A 191 -18.53 -3.98 -2.41
CA PHE A 191 -19.26 -4.71 -3.46
C PHE A 191 -18.66 -6.09 -3.79
N GLY A 192 -17.89 -6.68 -2.87
CA GLY A 192 -17.39 -8.06 -3.02
C GLY A 192 -16.09 -8.22 -3.80
N SER A 193 -15.21 -7.21 -3.79
CA SER A 193 -13.80 -7.39 -4.22
C SER A 193 -12.85 -7.63 -3.04
N GLU A 194 -13.33 -8.22 -1.94
CA GLU A 194 -12.45 -8.56 -0.82
C GLU A 194 -11.39 -9.59 -1.23
N PRO A 195 -10.15 -9.48 -0.71
CA PRO A 195 -9.12 -10.49 -0.89
C PRO A 195 -9.62 -11.87 -0.45
N GLY A 196 -9.67 -12.83 -1.38
CA GLY A 196 -10.13 -14.21 -1.12
C GLY A 196 -11.48 -14.60 -1.73
N GLN A 197 -12.22 -13.67 -2.34
CA GLN A 197 -13.38 -14.02 -3.17
C GLN A 197 -12.95 -14.46 -4.58
N LEU A 198 -13.52 -15.56 -5.07
CA LEU A 198 -13.20 -16.18 -6.36
C LEU A 198 -13.59 -15.32 -7.58
N CYS A 199 -14.36 -14.25 -7.38
CA CYS A 199 -14.79 -13.32 -8.43
C CYS A 199 -14.24 -11.92 -8.16
N GLN A 200 -13.01 -11.68 -8.60
CA GLN A 200 -12.55 -10.30 -8.76
C GLN A 200 -13.22 -9.70 -10.00
N LEU A 201 -13.73 -8.48 -9.90
CA LEU A 201 -14.20 -7.72 -11.06
C LEU A 201 -13.04 -7.58 -12.06
N PRO A 202 -13.28 -7.70 -13.37
CA PRO A 202 -12.26 -7.41 -14.36
C PRO A 202 -11.79 -5.96 -14.21
N MET A 203 -10.52 -5.72 -14.52
CA MET A 203 -9.85 -4.44 -14.32
C MET A 203 -10.62 -3.25 -14.93
N ASP A 204 -11.14 -3.43 -16.14
CA ASP A 204 -11.89 -2.40 -16.87
C ASP A 204 -13.16 -1.96 -16.12
N GLU A 205 -13.82 -2.88 -15.42
CA GLU A 205 -15.02 -2.57 -14.64
C GLU A 205 -14.65 -1.83 -13.36
N LYS A 206 -13.56 -2.24 -12.68
CA LYS A 206 -13.04 -1.52 -11.50
C LYS A 206 -12.72 -0.05 -11.84
N ILE A 207 -12.11 0.20 -13.00
CA ILE A 207 -11.76 1.56 -13.46
C ILE A 207 -13.01 2.39 -13.75
N LYS A 208 -14.02 1.84 -14.44
CA LYS A 208 -15.29 2.54 -14.70
C LYS A 208 -16.01 2.91 -13.41
N ILE A 209 -16.03 1.99 -12.45
CA ILE A 209 -16.62 2.22 -11.13
C ILE A 209 -15.88 3.35 -10.41
N ALA A 210 -14.54 3.34 -10.42
CA ALA A 210 -13.72 4.38 -9.80
C ALA A 210 -14.01 5.77 -10.39
N GLN A 211 -14.16 5.86 -11.72
CA GLN A 211 -14.53 7.12 -12.40
C GLN A 211 -15.92 7.61 -11.96
N ASN A 212 -16.92 6.71 -11.93
CA ASN A 212 -18.28 7.07 -11.50
C ASN A 212 -18.33 7.56 -10.03
N ILE A 213 -17.46 7.05 -9.17
CA ILE A 213 -17.35 7.52 -7.76
C ILE A 213 -16.75 8.92 -7.72
N LYS A 214 -15.71 9.18 -8.51
CA LYS A 214 -15.07 10.51 -8.59
C LYS A 214 -16.07 11.57 -9.07
N ASP A 215 -16.93 11.20 -10.02
CA ASP A 215 -17.92 12.12 -10.60
C ASP A 215 -19.12 12.37 -9.67
N ASN A 216 -19.48 11.42 -8.79
CA ASN A 216 -20.70 11.50 -7.99
C ASN A 216 -20.44 11.57 -6.47
N PRO A 217 -20.64 12.74 -5.83
CA PRO A 217 -20.38 12.90 -4.40
C PRO A 217 -21.33 12.07 -3.51
N LYS A 218 -22.52 11.70 -4.00
CA LYS A 218 -23.45 10.83 -3.25
C LYS A 218 -22.91 9.41 -3.17
N LEU A 219 -22.32 8.89 -4.24
CA LEU A 219 -21.71 7.56 -4.26
C LEU A 219 -20.50 7.50 -3.32
N LYS A 220 -19.66 8.55 -3.34
CA LYS A 220 -18.56 8.69 -2.37
C LYS A 220 -19.07 8.62 -0.92
N ARG A 221 -20.15 9.34 -0.59
CA ARG A 221 -20.71 9.31 0.77
C ARG A 221 -21.25 7.94 1.17
N ILE A 222 -21.87 7.21 0.24
CA ILE A 222 -22.36 5.85 0.48
C ILE A 222 -21.18 4.91 0.72
N ALA A 223 -20.10 5.02 -0.07
CA ALA A 223 -18.85 4.28 0.12
C ALA A 223 -18.28 4.42 1.54
N GLU A 224 -18.20 5.67 2.00
CA GLU A 224 -17.66 6.01 3.31
C GLU A 224 -18.48 5.38 4.43
N ILE A 225 -19.81 5.42 4.32
CA ILE A 225 -20.71 4.83 5.31
C ILE A 225 -20.58 3.32 5.29
N ALA A 226 -20.66 2.70 4.11
CA ALA A 226 -20.66 1.25 3.97
C ALA A 226 -19.35 0.63 4.47
N GLY A 227 -18.19 1.20 4.13
CA GLY A 227 -16.93 0.67 4.65
C GLY A 227 -16.71 0.95 6.14
N ARG A 228 -17.31 2.00 6.74
CA ARG A 228 -17.37 2.11 8.22
C ARG A 228 -18.16 0.96 8.83
N PHE A 229 -19.31 0.60 8.26
CA PHE A 229 -20.10 -0.54 8.72
C PHE A 229 -19.36 -1.87 8.53
N GLN A 230 -18.65 -2.07 7.43
CA GLN A 230 -17.83 -3.26 7.17
C GLN A 230 -16.70 -3.40 8.20
N ARG A 231 -15.97 -2.31 8.49
CA ARG A 231 -14.96 -2.29 9.57
C ARG A 231 -15.55 -2.64 10.93
N LEU A 232 -16.73 -2.09 11.25
CA LEU A 232 -17.44 -2.43 12.48
C LEU A 232 -17.84 -3.91 12.50
N ALA A 233 -18.34 -4.44 11.39
CA ALA A 233 -18.72 -5.85 11.28
C ALA A 233 -17.52 -6.79 11.45
N LEU A 234 -16.39 -6.49 10.79
CA LEU A 234 -15.13 -7.23 10.95
C LEU A 234 -14.57 -7.12 12.37
N HIS A 235 -14.69 -5.95 13.00
CA HIS A 235 -14.32 -5.76 14.39
C HIS A 235 -15.19 -6.62 15.32
N TYR A 236 -16.51 -6.58 15.17
CA TYR A 236 -17.42 -7.45 15.92
C TYR A 236 -17.16 -8.93 15.65
N GLN A 237 -16.78 -9.31 14.43
CA GLN A 237 -16.43 -10.68 14.08
C GLN A 237 -15.10 -11.13 14.71
N SER A 238 -14.09 -10.26 14.74
CA SER A 238 -12.80 -10.55 15.40
C SER A 238 -12.91 -10.55 16.94
N ILE A 239 -13.90 -9.86 17.50
CA ILE A 239 -14.27 -9.94 18.92
C ILE A 239 -15.04 -11.23 19.24
N LYS A 240 -15.53 -11.99 18.24
CA LYS A 240 -16.13 -13.31 18.50
C LYS A 240 -15.05 -14.30 18.92
N THR A 241 -14.74 -14.30 20.21
CA THR A 241 -14.81 -15.43 21.16
C THR A 241 -13.93 -15.14 22.39
N LYS A 242 -14.47 -15.43 23.60
CA LYS A 242 -13.78 -16.19 24.67
C LYS A 242 -14.52 -16.35 26.01
N HIS A 243 -15.65 -15.69 26.27
CA HIS A 243 -16.48 -15.96 27.45
C HIS A 243 -17.97 -15.91 27.10
N GLY A 244 -18.58 -17.09 26.96
CA GLY A 244 -20.02 -17.23 27.15
C GLY A 244 -20.35 -17.29 28.65
N MET A 245 -21.64 -17.34 29.01
CA MET A 245 -22.00 -17.89 30.31
C MET A 245 -21.59 -19.35 30.28
N ASP A 246 -20.57 -19.71 31.03
CA ASP A 246 -20.15 -21.09 31.20
C ASP A 246 -21.32 -21.87 31.81
N GLU A 247 -21.93 -22.76 31.02
CA GLU A 247 -22.92 -23.70 31.55
C GLU A 247 -22.17 -24.87 32.17
N ILE A 248 -22.56 -25.27 33.38
CA ILE A 248 -22.07 -26.51 34.00
C ILE A 248 -22.68 -27.67 33.22
N VAL A 249 -21.85 -28.39 32.46
CA VAL A 249 -22.31 -29.51 31.61
C VAL A 249 -22.16 -30.83 32.35
N ASP A 250 -21.02 -31.07 32.99
CA ASP A 250 -20.72 -32.31 33.70
C ASP A 250 -19.71 -32.09 34.84
N ILE A 251 -19.41 -33.14 35.60
CA ILE A 251 -18.38 -33.18 36.64
C ILE A 251 -17.26 -34.10 36.17
N THR A 252 -16.06 -33.54 36.00
CA THR A 252 -14.86 -34.29 35.60
C THR A 252 -13.86 -34.40 36.74
N CYS A 253 -12.87 -35.30 36.60
CA CYS A 253 -11.74 -35.37 37.51
C CYS A 253 -10.55 -34.58 36.95
N GLY A 254 -9.96 -33.69 37.76
CA GLY A 254 -8.80 -32.90 37.39
C GLY A 254 -8.11 -32.25 38.58
N ASN A 255 -7.51 -31.08 38.34
CA ASN A 255 -6.73 -30.33 39.33
C ASN A 255 -6.87 -28.80 39.19
N ASP A 256 -7.89 -28.29 38.50
CA ASP A 256 -8.13 -26.85 38.39
C ASP A 256 -8.87 -26.33 39.63
N LEU A 257 -8.15 -25.65 40.53
CA LEU A 257 -8.68 -25.11 41.79
C LEU A 257 -9.87 -24.17 41.59
N ASN A 258 -9.93 -23.45 40.46
CA ASN A 258 -10.99 -22.49 40.19
C ASN A 258 -12.33 -23.17 39.85
N ARG A 259 -12.31 -24.48 39.56
CA ARG A 259 -13.46 -25.25 39.09
C ARG A 259 -13.85 -26.38 40.05
N ILE A 260 -13.23 -26.47 41.22
CA ILE A 260 -13.48 -27.57 42.17
C ILE A 260 -14.92 -27.55 42.69
N VAL A 261 -15.51 -28.74 42.82
CA VAL A 261 -16.84 -28.92 43.42
C VAL A 261 -16.77 -28.66 44.93
N PRO A 262 -17.76 -27.95 45.54
CA PRO A 262 -17.74 -27.62 46.97
C PRO A 262 -17.48 -28.81 47.91
N THR A 263 -17.93 -30.01 47.55
CA THR A 263 -17.71 -31.23 48.35
C THR A 263 -16.23 -31.58 48.52
N GLU A 264 -15.37 -31.31 47.53
CA GLU A 264 -13.93 -31.54 47.64
C GLU A 264 -13.23 -30.42 48.43
N LEU A 265 -13.78 -29.20 48.43
CA LEU A 265 -13.27 -28.09 49.27
C LEU A 265 -13.46 -28.35 50.76
N VAL A 266 -14.52 -29.05 51.15
CA VAL A 266 -14.76 -29.43 52.56
C VAL A 266 -13.66 -30.33 53.10
N LEU A 267 -13.04 -31.16 52.25
CA LEU A 267 -11.92 -32.02 52.66
C LEU A 267 -10.69 -31.21 53.09
N MET A 268 -10.54 -29.98 52.60
CA MET A 268 -9.44 -29.09 52.97
C MET A 268 -9.65 -28.41 54.33
N ASP A 269 -10.89 -28.33 54.80
CA ASP A 269 -11.24 -27.64 56.06
C ASP A 269 -11.08 -28.56 57.30
N ASP A 270 -11.19 -29.87 57.12
CA ASP A 270 -11.04 -30.86 58.19
C ASP A 270 -9.55 -31.26 58.37
N PRO A 271 -8.93 -31.04 59.57
CA PRO A 271 -7.53 -31.36 59.83
C PRO A 271 -7.14 -32.84 59.66
N ASP A 272 -8.11 -33.76 59.71
CA ASP A 272 -7.85 -35.20 59.53
C ASP A 272 -7.96 -35.64 58.05
N LEU A 273 -8.55 -34.81 57.17
CA LEU A 273 -8.83 -35.12 55.75
C LEU A 273 -8.08 -34.24 54.75
N ASP A 274 -7.37 -33.21 55.21
CA ASP A 274 -6.60 -32.29 54.36
C ASP A 274 -5.53 -33.02 53.51
N ILE A 275 -4.88 -34.04 54.08
CA ILE A 275 -3.90 -34.90 53.40
C ILE A 275 -4.55 -35.60 52.20
N LEU A 276 -5.82 -36.02 52.32
CA LEU A 276 -6.55 -36.69 51.24
C LEU A 276 -6.82 -35.71 50.09
N PHE A 277 -7.13 -34.45 50.39
CA PHE A 277 -7.27 -33.41 49.37
C PHE A 277 -5.96 -33.19 48.61
N TYR A 278 -4.84 -33.04 49.30
CA TYR A 278 -3.52 -32.87 48.67
C TYR A 278 -3.11 -34.08 47.84
N GLN A 279 -3.42 -35.29 48.29
CA GLN A 279 -3.20 -36.51 47.52
C GLN A 279 -4.01 -36.47 46.21
N LYS A 280 -5.32 -36.21 46.27
CA LYS A 280 -6.19 -36.12 45.09
C LYS A 280 -5.75 -35.00 44.13
N TYR A 281 -5.28 -33.87 44.66
CA TYR A 281 -4.75 -32.76 43.87
C TYR A 281 -3.52 -33.20 43.05
N SER A 282 -2.57 -33.87 43.69
CA SER A 282 -1.36 -34.38 43.03
C SER A 282 -1.69 -35.46 41.99
N GLU A 283 -2.68 -36.30 42.25
CA GLU A 283 -3.13 -37.36 41.34
C GLU A 283 -4.06 -36.89 40.23
N ARG A 284 -4.45 -35.60 40.21
CA ARG A 284 -5.46 -35.03 39.29
C ARG A 284 -6.82 -35.74 39.35
N LYS A 285 -7.24 -36.11 40.56
CA LYS A 285 -8.49 -36.83 40.84
C LYS A 285 -9.52 -36.00 41.61
N LEU A 286 -9.36 -34.67 41.67
CA LEU A 286 -10.35 -33.81 42.30
C LEU A 286 -11.55 -33.62 41.38
N LEU A 287 -12.75 -33.68 41.95
CA LEU A 287 -13.98 -33.39 41.21
C LEU A 287 -14.02 -31.89 40.88
N GLN A 288 -14.09 -31.59 39.59
CA GLN A 288 -14.18 -30.25 39.05
C GLN A 288 -15.36 -30.13 38.08
N LEU A 289 -15.95 -28.95 38.00
CA LEU A 289 -17.04 -28.63 37.09
C LEU A 289 -16.48 -28.47 35.68
N GLU A 290 -17.01 -29.26 34.75
CA GLU A 290 -16.79 -29.07 33.32
C GLU A 290 -17.74 -27.97 32.83
N MET A 291 -17.13 -26.85 32.45
CA MET A 291 -17.80 -25.67 31.95
C MET A 291 -17.66 -25.64 30.43
N GLU A 292 -18.78 -25.67 29.71
CA GLU A 292 -18.80 -25.50 28.26
C GLU A 292 -19.52 -24.19 27.93
N GLY A 293 -18.81 -23.25 27.30
CA GLY A 293 -19.40 -21.99 26.85
C GLY A 293 -20.19 -22.21 25.56
N LYS A 294 -21.53 -22.18 25.64
CA LYS A 294 -22.37 -22.09 24.43
C LYS A 294 -22.62 -20.63 24.07
N GLU A 295 -22.03 -20.18 22.97
CA GLU A 295 -22.48 -18.93 22.36
C GLU A 295 -23.88 -19.13 21.76
N PRO A 296 -24.87 -18.25 22.03
CA PRO A 296 -26.04 -18.20 21.19
C PRO A 296 -25.54 -17.85 19.79
N LYS A 297 -25.59 -18.81 18.87
CA LYS A 297 -25.36 -18.56 17.44
C LYS A 297 -26.29 -17.43 17.06
N ALA A 298 -25.73 -16.24 16.87
CA ALA A 298 -26.45 -15.14 16.26
C ALA A 298 -26.97 -15.71 14.94
N LYS A 299 -28.30 -15.81 14.81
CA LYS A 299 -28.91 -16.07 13.52
C LYS A 299 -28.40 -14.95 12.62
N GLY A 300 -27.59 -15.32 11.62
CA GLY A 300 -27.25 -14.42 10.53
C GLY A 300 -28.55 -13.94 9.86
N PRO A 301 -28.49 -12.87 9.07
CA PRO A 301 -29.65 -12.40 8.32
C PRO A 301 -30.30 -13.53 7.50
#